data_AF-A0A2G4FK22-F1
#
_entry.id   AF-A0A2G4FK22-F1
#
_cell.length_a   1.000
_cell.length_b   1.000
_cell.length_c   1.000
_cell.angle_alpha   90.00
_cell.angle_beta   90.00
_cell.angle_gamma   90.00
#
_symmetry.space_group_name_H-M   'P 1'
#
loop_
_entity.id
_entity.type
_entity.pdbx_description
1 polymer ?
#
loop_
_entity_poly.entity_id
_entity_poly.type
_entity_poly.pdbx_seq_one_letter_code
_entity_poly.pdbx_strand_id
1 'polypeptide(L)' 'MKKTFLNKWHFMRYFRIAIALFCFYTAYEQNQWVFIPFGIFFLFQAIFNLGCGGNCKY' A
#
# COMPACT_ATOMS: atom_id res chain seq x y z
N MET A 1 -20.20 10.04 15.13
CA MET A 1 -19.27 8.89 15.12
C MET A 1 -18.16 9.15 14.11
N LYS A 2 -16.93 9.39 14.58
CA LYS A 2 -15.77 9.78 13.76
C LYS A 2 -15.12 8.54 13.11
N LYS A 3 -15.55 8.11 11.92
CA LYS A 3 -14.87 7.01 11.19
C LYS A 3 -14.96 7.17 9.66
N THR A 4 -14.69 8.36 9.11
CA THR A 4 -14.77 8.55 7.64
C THR A 4 -13.46 8.98 6.99
N PHE A 5 -12.41 9.27 7.78
CA PHE A 5 -11.11 9.65 7.19
C PHE A 5 -10.36 8.44 6.59
N LEU A 6 -10.51 7.26 7.20
CA LEU A 6 -9.98 5.98 6.68
C LEU A 6 -10.98 5.23 5.77
N ASN A 7 -12.18 5.79 5.55
CA ASN A 7 -13.21 5.18 4.71
C ASN A 7 -13.05 5.53 3.22
N LYS A 8 -12.13 6.45 2.88
CA LYS A 8 -11.73 6.66 1.49
C LYS A 8 -10.80 5.53 1.09
N TRP A 9 -11.36 4.48 0.50
CA TRP A 9 -10.63 3.37 -0.10
C TRP A 9 -9.49 3.84 -1.02
N HIS A 10 -9.71 4.93 -1.74
CA HIS A 10 -8.68 5.61 -2.54
C HIS A 10 -7.49 6.12 -1.70
N PHE A 11 -7.71 6.71 -0.52
CA PHE A 11 -6.62 7.19 0.35
C PHE A 11 -5.73 6.04 0.81
N MET A 12 -6.32 4.93 1.26
CA MET A 12 -5.55 3.74 1.67
C MET A 12 -4.77 3.12 0.51
N ARG A 13 -5.32 3.15 -0.71
CA ARG A 13 -4.61 2.72 -1.91
C ARG A 13 -3.38 3.59 -2.18
N TYR A 14 -3.52 4.91 -2.15
CA TYR A 14 -2.39 5.83 -2.35
C TYR A 14 -1.35 5.72 -1.23
N PHE A 15 -1.79 5.53 0.01
CA PHE A 15 -0.89 5.32 1.15
C PHE A 15 -0.01 4.07 0.99
N ARG A 16 -0.60 2.93 0.57
CA ARG A 16 0.17 1.71 0.28
C ARG A 16 1.15 1.90 -0.87
N ILE A 17 0.77 2.63 -1.91
CA ILE A 17 1.67 2.97 -3.03
C ILE A 17 2.84 3.83 -2.53
N ALA A 18 2.60 4.82 -1.67
CA ALA A 18 3.65 5.65 -1.09
C ALA A 18 4.67 4.82 -0.29
N ILE A 19 4.20 3.86 0.51
CA ILE A 19 5.07 2.92 1.24
C ILE A 19 5.89 2.06 0.25
N ALA A 20 5.25 1.54 -0.80
CA ALA A 20 5.96 0.73 -1.80
C ALA A 20 7.09 1.53 -2.48
N LEU A 21 6.81 2.78 -2.87
CA LEU A 21 7.81 3.68 -3.45
C LEU A 21 8.95 3.98 -2.47
N PHE A 22 8.64 4.21 -1.19
CA PHE A 22 9.65 4.42 -0.16
C PHE A 22 10.56 3.19 0.03
N CYS A 23 9.99 1.97 0.03
CA CYS A 23 10.77 0.75 0.09
C CYS A 23 11.70 0.60 -1.13
N PHE A 24 11.24 0.92 -2.34
CA PHE A 24 12.09 0.87 -3.53
C PHE A 24 13.18 1.95 -3.52
N TYR A 25 12.86 3.17 -3.08
CA TYR A 25 13.84 4.24 -2.92
C TYR A 25 14.95 3.83 -1.94
N THR A 26 14.56 3.27 -0.79
CA THR A 26 15.50 2.79 0.23
C THR A 26 16.32 1.59 -0.27
N ALA A 27 15.72 0.68 -1.03
CA ALA A 27 16.42 -0.43 -1.66
C ALA A 27 17.50 0.06 -2.64
N TYR A 28 17.21 1.13 -3.39
CA TYR A 28 18.13 1.74 -4.34
C TYR A 28 19.28 2.49 -3.64
N GLU A 29 18.97 3.36 -2.69
CA GLU A 29 19.97 4.19 -2.01
C GLU A 29 20.90 3.34 -1.13
N GLN A 30 20.33 2.44 -0.33
CA GLN A 30 21.08 1.63 0.64
C GLN A 30 21.59 0.30 0.06
N ASN A 31 21.26 0.00 -1.20
CA ASN A 31 21.54 -1.31 -1.84
C ASN A 31 21.04 -2.51 -1.02
N GLN A 32 20.02 -2.30 -0.17
CA GLN A 32 19.42 -3.33 0.67
C GLN A 32 18.31 -4.03 -0.12
N TRP A 33 18.69 -5.10 -0.81
CA TRP A 33 17.81 -5.92 -1.66
C TRP A 33 16.59 -6.50 -0.93
N VAL A 34 16.66 -6.61 0.40
CA VAL A 34 15.57 -7.09 1.26
C VAL A 34 14.33 -6.20 1.17
N PHE A 35 14.46 -4.90 0.90
CA PHE A 35 13.31 -3.99 0.80
C PHE A 35 12.51 -4.13 -0.51
N ILE A 36 13.08 -4.75 -1.55
CA ILE A 36 12.41 -4.99 -2.83
C ILE A 36 11.17 -5.89 -2.67
N PRO A 37 11.23 -7.09 -2.07
CA PRO A 37 10.05 -7.92 -1.88
C PRO A 37 8.98 -7.26 -1.00
N PHE A 38 9.38 -6.44 0.00
CA PHE A 38 8.43 -5.66 0.79
C PHE A 38 7.71 -4.59 -0.04
N GLY A 39 8.44 -3.86 -0.89
CA GLY A 39 7.85 -2.90 -1.82
C GLY A 39 6.87 -3.57 -2.78
N ILE A 40 7.23 -4.72 -3.34
CA ILE A 40 6.36 -5.51 -4.22
C ILE A 40 5.10 -5.97 -3.48
N PHE A 41 5.21 -6.44 -2.24
CA PHE A 41 4.07 -6.87 -1.44
C PHE A 41 3.06 -5.74 -1.23
N PHE A 42 3.50 -4.56 -0.80
CA PHE A 42 2.61 -3.40 -0.60
C PHE A 42 2.01 -2.89 -1.92
N LEU A 43 2.78 -2.93 -3.02
CA LEU A 43 2.30 -2.57 -4.35
C LEU A 43 1.23 -3.56 -4.83
N PHE A 44 1.45 -4.85 -4.64
CA PHE A 44 0.49 -5.91 -4.96
C PHE A 44 -0.81 -5.73 -4.18
N GLN A 45 -0.75 -5.47 -2.87
CA GLN A 45 -1.93 -5.15 -2.06
C GLN A 45 -2.68 -3.91 -2.56
N ALA A 46 -1.97 -2.89 -3.07
CA ALA A 46 -2.56 -1.67 -3.60
C ALA A 46 -3.22 -1.87 -4.98
N ILE A 47 -2.66 -2.73 -5.85
CA ILE A 47 -3.20 -3.05 -7.17
C ILE A 47 -4.44 -3.95 -7.04
N PHE A 48 -4.31 -5.04 -6.29
CA PHE A 48 -5.38 -6.03 -6.10
C PHE A 48 -6.42 -5.62 -5.04
N ASN A 49 -6.22 -4.47 -4.38
CA ASN A 49 -7.08 -3.96 -3.31
C ASN A 49 -7.39 -4.99 -2.22
N LEU A 50 -6.40 -5.83 -1.92
CA LEU A 50 -6.48 -6.85 -0.88
C LEU A 50 -6.60 -6.14 0.47
N GLY A 51 -7.80 -6.16 1.04
CA GLY A 51 -8.16 -5.36 2.21
C GLY A 51 -9.55 -4.73 2.16
N CYS A 52 -10.37 -4.99 1.12
CA CYS A 52 -11.80 -4.71 1.21
C CYS A 52 -12.43 -5.66 2.25
N GLY A 53 -12.55 -5.18 3.49
CA GLY A 53 -13.30 -5.87 4.54
C GLY A 53 -14.80 -5.83 4.23
N GLY A 54 -15.38 -6.98 3.90
CA GLY A 54 -16.80 -7.32 4.07
C GLY A 54 -17.89 -6.55 3.31
N ASN A 55 -17.63 -5.39 2.69
CA ASN A 55 -18.69 -4.54 2.13
C ASN A 55 -18.35 -3.89 0.78
N CYS A 56 -17.56 -4.56 -0.07
CA CYS A 56 -17.52 -4.22 -1.49
C CYS A 56 -18.84 -4.66 -2.14
N LYS A 57 -19.88 -3.81 -2.09
CA LYS A 57 -20.91 -3.79 -3.13
C LYS A 57 -20.27 -3.13 -4.36
N TYR A 58 -20.36 -3.84 -5.47
CA TYR A 58 -20.10 -3.44 -6.85
C TYR A 58 -20.64 -2.04 -7.16
#